data_AF-A0A024UMA2-F1
#
_entry.id   AF-A0A024UMA2-F1
#
_cell.length_a   1.000
_cell.length_b   1.000
_cell.length_c   1.000
_cell.angle_alpha   90.00
_cell.angle_beta   90.00
_cell.angle_gamma   90.00
#
_symmetry.space_group_name_H-M   'P 1'
#
loop_
_entity.id
_entity.type
_entity.pdbx_description
1 polymer ?
#
loop_
_entity_poly.entity_id
_entity_poly.type
_entity_poly.pdbx_seq_one_letter_code
_entity_poly.pdbx_strand_id
1 'polypeptide(L)'
;METVTVQDAETGEWLEVTLPKKDDGASGGDEGSVDDDNFGAATNSSPLYEKAGMFTPYAVEKQGPTQSTRKLGTSVSWQQKCDRQRQKQEKKDRTSLHGLQRQLANQALSKEDRRMVEVKIVEALKGMYKRQQEALINEEIEREHKRYITMGLEKSIMGKARLKRQFDVDRGHHRSQIERIREECNMSLAAIMTKFNMLR
;
A
#
# COMPACT_ATOMS: atom_id res chain seq x y z
N MET A 1 41.06 -1.54 24.50
CA MET A 1 40.63 -1.99 23.17
C MET A 1 41.07 -3.43 23.04
N GLU A 2 40.15 -4.31 22.70
CA GLU A 2 40.46 -5.71 22.40
C GLU A 2 40.20 -5.94 20.93
N THR A 3 41.17 -6.57 20.25
CA THR A 3 41.07 -6.92 18.84
C THR A 3 40.64 -8.37 18.76
N VAL A 4 39.49 -8.63 18.11
CA VAL A 4 38.96 -9.98 17.90
C VAL A 4 38.89 -10.25 16.40
N THR A 5 39.39 -11.41 16.00
CA THR A 5 39.29 -11.90 14.61
C THR A 5 37.97 -12.62 14.43
N VAL A 6 37.15 -12.20 13.46
CA VAL A 6 35.89 -12.86 13.09
C VAL A 6 35.94 -13.24 11.62
N GLN A 7 35.49 -14.46 11.30
CA GLN A 7 35.44 -14.96 9.93
C GLN A 7 34.14 -14.50 9.26
N ASP A 8 34.24 -13.88 8.09
CA ASP A 8 33.09 -13.47 7.30
C ASP A 8 32.35 -14.69 6.74
N ALA A 9 31.03 -14.73 6.94
CA ALA A 9 30.18 -15.86 6.59
C ALA A 9 29.92 -15.99 5.09
N GLU A 10 30.03 -14.90 4.32
CA GLU A 10 29.77 -14.92 2.87
C GLU A 10 31.04 -15.18 2.04
N THR A 11 32.20 -14.77 2.56
CA THR A 11 33.48 -14.82 1.82
C THR A 11 34.50 -15.79 2.43
N GLY A 12 34.38 -16.15 3.71
CA GLY A 12 35.31 -17.02 4.43
C GLY A 12 36.62 -16.34 4.86
N GLU A 13 36.78 -15.04 4.63
CA GLU A 13 37.97 -14.27 4.99
C GLU A 13 37.95 -13.86 6.48
N TRP A 14 39.14 -13.82 7.11
CA TRP A 14 39.30 -13.45 8.51
C TRP A 14 39.52 -11.94 8.64
N LEU A 15 38.62 -11.26 9.36
CA LEU A 15 38.66 -9.82 9.58
C LEU A 15 39.01 -9.50 11.04
N GLU A 16 39.92 -8.56 11.25
CA GLU A 16 40.26 -8.04 12.58
C GLU A 16 39.36 -6.86 12.93
N VAL A 17 38.56 -7.00 13.99
CA VAL A 17 37.65 -5.95 14.46
C VAL A 17 38.10 -5.49 15.85
N THR A 18 38.33 -4.20 15.99
CA THR A 18 38.72 -3.57 17.26
C THR A 18 37.47 -3.19 18.04
N LEU A 19 37.22 -3.86 19.16
CA LEU A 19 36.10 -3.55 20.03
C LEU A 19 36.52 -2.58 21.16
N PRO A 20 35.66 -1.60 21.49
CA PRO A 20 35.87 -0.77 22.67
C PRO A 20 35.81 -1.65 23.93
N LYS A 21 36.76 -1.42 24.86
CA LYS A 21 36.86 -2.20 26.11
C LYS A 21 35.57 -2.01 26.91
N LYS A 22 34.94 -3.13 27.28
CA LYS A 22 33.79 -3.14 28.18
C LYS A 22 34.33 -2.98 29.59
N ASP A 23 34.00 -1.87 30.25
CA ASP A 23 34.32 -1.68 31.66
C ASP A 23 33.38 -2.57 32.49
N ASP A 24 33.97 -3.56 33.15
CA ASP A 24 33.27 -4.40 34.11
C ASP A 24 33.09 -3.63 35.44
N GLY A 25 31.86 -3.19 35.71
CA GLY A 25 31.35 -3.08 37.07
C GLY A 25 30.92 -1.69 37.56
N ALA A 26 29.62 -1.41 37.47
CA ALA A 26 28.84 -0.95 38.62
C ALA A 26 27.35 -1.29 38.42
N SER A 27 26.86 -2.12 39.35
CA SER A 27 25.52 -2.67 39.48
C SER A 27 24.45 -1.61 39.79
N GLY A 28 23.25 -1.82 39.26
CA GLY A 28 22.02 -1.15 39.69
C GLY A 28 20.83 -1.73 38.92
N GLY A 29 20.30 -2.86 39.39
CA GLY A 29 19.13 -3.49 38.81
C GLY A 29 17.84 -2.70 39.08
N ASP A 30 16.91 -2.78 38.13
CA ASP A 30 15.50 -2.93 38.43
C ASP A 30 14.83 -3.68 37.26
N GLU A 31 13.94 -4.59 37.62
CA GLU A 31 13.34 -5.57 36.73
C GLU A 31 12.06 -5.06 36.09
N GLY A 32 11.85 -5.42 34.81
CA GLY A 32 10.52 -5.70 34.27
C GLY A 32 9.70 -4.53 33.73
N SER A 33 9.68 -4.36 32.40
CA SER A 33 8.46 -4.61 31.63
C SER A 33 8.75 -4.66 30.13
N VAL A 34 8.32 -5.75 29.51
CA VAL A 34 8.07 -5.84 28.07
C VAL A 34 6.82 -5.01 27.78
N ASP A 35 6.85 -4.23 26.69
CA ASP A 35 5.73 -3.80 25.82
C ASP A 35 6.31 -2.63 24.99
N ASP A 36 6.75 -2.89 23.75
CA ASP A 36 5.98 -2.71 22.50
C ASP A 36 5.51 -1.26 22.26
N ASP A 37 5.56 -0.86 20.99
CA ASP A 37 5.23 0.46 20.45
C ASP A 37 6.29 1.57 20.55
N ASN A 38 7.37 1.37 19.79
CA ASN A 38 8.05 2.46 19.07
C ASN A 38 7.02 3.23 18.21
N PHE A 39 6.35 4.23 18.79
CA PHE A 39 5.45 5.15 18.09
C PHE A 39 6.25 6.13 17.22
N GLY A 40 6.93 5.59 16.21
CA GLY A 40 7.49 6.35 15.11
C GLY A 40 6.37 6.94 14.26
N ALA A 41 6.10 8.23 14.47
CA ALA A 41 5.53 9.16 13.49
C ALA A 41 4.46 8.59 12.53
N ALA A 42 3.33 8.11 13.08
CA ALA A 42 2.10 7.94 12.29
C ALA A 42 1.46 9.33 12.03
N THR A 43 2.05 10.12 11.14
CA THR A 43 1.56 11.45 10.72
C THR A 43 0.32 11.40 9.82
N ASN A 44 -0.32 10.26 9.68
CA ASN A 44 -1.58 10.12 8.96
C ASN A 44 -2.70 9.85 9.96
N SER A 45 -3.20 10.91 10.61
CA SER A 45 -4.48 10.84 11.29
C SER A 45 -5.51 10.26 10.33
N SER A 46 -6.05 9.08 10.67
CA SER A 46 -6.96 8.37 9.78
C SER A 46 -8.10 9.30 9.35
N PRO A 47 -8.38 9.46 8.05
CA PRO A 47 -9.48 10.32 7.56
C PRO A 47 -10.86 9.86 8.04
N LEU A 48 -10.94 8.73 8.75
CA LEU A 48 -12.11 8.27 9.49
C LEU A 48 -12.38 9.13 10.74
N TYR A 49 -11.35 9.53 11.50
CA TYR A 49 -11.51 10.32 12.73
C TYR A 49 -12.03 11.73 12.44
N GLU A 50 -11.49 12.38 11.42
CA GLU A 50 -11.95 13.70 10.96
C GLU A 50 -13.40 13.65 10.45
N LYS A 51 -13.75 12.61 9.67
CA LYS A 51 -15.14 12.39 9.21
C LYS A 51 -16.11 12.03 10.32
N ALA A 52 -15.63 11.39 11.37
CA ALA A 52 -16.37 11.15 12.60
C ALA A 52 -16.55 12.43 13.42
N GLY A 53 -15.90 13.55 13.09
CA GLY A 53 -15.96 14.77 13.87
C GLY A 53 -15.29 14.63 15.24
N MET A 54 -14.37 13.69 15.38
CA MET A 54 -13.52 13.54 16.56
C MET A 54 -12.31 14.46 16.47
N PHE A 55 -11.81 14.87 17.63
CA PHE A 55 -10.63 15.73 17.71
C PHE A 55 -9.40 15.00 17.18
N THR A 56 -8.83 15.50 16.08
CA THR A 56 -7.55 15.05 15.52
C THR A 56 -6.47 16.08 15.88
N PRO A 57 -5.49 15.75 16.73
CA PRO A 57 -4.56 16.73 17.31
C PRO A 57 -3.70 17.51 16.30
N TYR A 58 -3.62 17.07 15.04
CA TYR A 58 -2.72 17.62 14.02
C TYR A 58 -3.41 18.20 12.78
N ALA A 59 -4.75 18.21 12.73
CA ALA A 59 -5.51 18.83 11.64
C ALA A 59 -5.79 20.31 11.98
N VAL A 60 -4.76 21.16 11.89
CA VAL A 60 -4.84 22.58 12.30
C VAL A 60 -5.55 23.45 11.25
N GLU A 61 -5.54 23.07 9.97
CA GLU A 61 -6.04 23.94 8.88
C GLU A 61 -7.49 23.69 8.44
N LYS A 62 -8.10 22.56 8.83
CA LYS A 62 -9.48 22.19 8.42
C LYS A 62 -10.39 21.85 9.60
N GLN A 63 -10.29 22.61 10.67
CA GLN A 63 -11.25 22.47 11.76
C GLN A 63 -12.58 23.11 11.35
N GLY A 64 -13.52 22.28 10.87
CA GLY A 64 -14.94 22.64 10.95
C GLY A 64 -15.31 22.96 12.41
N PRO A 65 -16.41 23.69 12.68
CA PRO A 65 -16.72 24.22 14.00
C PRO A 65 -16.60 23.13 15.08
N THR A 66 -15.54 23.27 15.88
CA THR A 66 -15.21 22.47 17.05
C THR A 66 -16.28 22.65 18.11
N GLN A 67 -16.37 21.73 19.08
CA GLN A 67 -17.38 21.79 20.13
C GLN A 67 -17.34 23.11 20.92
N SER A 68 -16.16 23.75 21.01
CA SER A 68 -15.93 25.04 21.66
C SER A 68 -16.47 26.26 20.87
N THR A 69 -16.73 26.13 19.56
CA THR A 69 -17.29 27.21 18.73
C THR A 69 -18.80 27.07 18.49
N ARG A 70 -19.44 26.05 19.08
CA ARG A 70 -20.88 25.82 18.93
C ARG A 70 -21.66 26.55 20.03
N LYS A 71 -22.76 27.20 19.63
CA LYS A 71 -23.73 27.75 20.58
C LYS A 71 -24.27 26.60 21.44
N LEU A 72 -24.33 26.80 22.76
CA LEU A 72 -25.01 25.89 23.69
C LEU A 72 -26.40 25.54 23.14
N GLY A 73 -26.74 24.25 23.08
CA GLY A 73 -28.02 23.77 22.54
C GLY A 73 -28.02 23.38 21.06
N THR A 74 -26.90 23.52 20.34
CA THR A 74 -26.78 22.97 18.97
C THR A 74 -26.70 21.45 19.03
N SER A 75 -27.79 20.75 18.68
CA SER A 75 -27.82 19.28 18.68
C SER A 75 -26.88 18.72 17.60
N VAL A 76 -26.04 17.75 17.99
CA VAL A 76 -25.24 17.00 17.02
C VAL A 76 -26.13 15.89 16.47
N SER A 77 -26.52 15.97 15.20
CA SER A 77 -27.31 14.93 14.53
C SER A 77 -26.46 13.70 14.20
N TRP A 78 -25.90 13.06 15.23
CA TRP A 78 -25.11 11.84 15.12
C TRP A 78 -25.84 10.75 14.35
N GLN A 79 -27.13 10.58 14.64
CA GLN A 79 -27.99 9.65 13.90
C GLN A 79 -27.98 9.94 12.39
N GLN A 80 -28.19 11.19 12.00
CA GLN A 80 -28.19 11.60 10.59
C GLN A 80 -26.82 11.44 9.92
N LYS A 81 -25.72 11.60 10.67
CA LYS A 81 -24.36 11.33 10.15
C LYS A 81 -24.12 9.83 9.98
N CYS A 82 -24.48 9.02 10.97
CA CYS A 82 -24.38 7.56 10.93
C CYS A 82 -25.23 6.98 9.79
N ASP A 83 -26.48 7.43 9.64
CA ASP A 83 -27.36 6.98 8.57
C ASP A 83 -26.82 7.36 7.19
N ARG A 84 -26.25 8.56 7.04
CA ARG A 84 -25.59 8.99 5.81
C ARG A 84 -24.36 8.15 5.49
N GLN A 85 -23.56 7.82 6.49
CA GLN A 85 -22.39 6.95 6.32
C GLN A 85 -22.83 5.54 5.92
N ARG A 86 -23.87 4.98 6.57
CA ARG A 86 -24.45 3.68 6.24
C ARG A 86 -24.96 3.66 4.79
N GLN A 87 -25.77 4.63 4.40
CA GLN A 87 -26.26 4.75 3.02
C GLN A 87 -25.11 4.88 2.00
N LYS A 88 -24.05 5.61 2.34
CA LYS A 88 -22.87 5.74 1.47
C LYS A 88 -22.13 4.42 1.34
N GLN A 89 -21.99 3.66 2.42
CA GLN A 89 -21.35 2.35 2.41
C GLN A 89 -22.18 1.35 1.62
N GLU A 90 -23.50 1.28 1.85
CA GLU A 90 -24.40 0.41 1.09
C GLU A 90 -24.36 0.72 -0.41
N LYS A 91 -24.31 2.00 -0.80
CA LYS A 91 -24.14 2.40 -2.20
C LYS A 91 -22.80 1.91 -2.76
N LYS A 92 -21.70 2.09 -2.03
CA LYS A 92 -20.38 1.59 -2.43
C LYS A 92 -20.38 0.09 -2.58
N ASP A 93 -20.94 -0.63 -1.61
CA ASP A 93 -21.01 -2.08 -1.60
C ASP A 93 -21.80 -2.58 -2.80
N ARG A 94 -22.94 -1.97 -3.12
CA ARG A 94 -23.72 -2.30 -4.32
C ARG A 94 -22.97 -2.07 -5.63
N THR A 95 -22.13 -1.04 -5.70
CA THR A 95 -21.30 -0.74 -6.89
C THR A 95 -19.98 -1.50 -6.92
N SER A 96 -19.58 -2.12 -5.81
CA SER A 96 -18.35 -2.89 -5.72
C SER A 96 -18.45 -4.15 -6.58
N LEU A 97 -17.30 -4.69 -6.99
CA LEU A 97 -17.25 -5.94 -7.77
C LEU A 97 -18.00 -7.08 -7.06
N HIS A 98 -17.81 -7.21 -5.75
CA HIS A 98 -18.49 -8.22 -4.93
C HIS A 98 -20.01 -7.99 -4.88
N GLY A 99 -20.45 -6.73 -4.74
CA GLY A 99 -21.88 -6.40 -4.75
C GLY A 99 -22.54 -6.63 -6.10
N LEU A 100 -21.83 -6.38 -7.20
CA LEU A 100 -22.29 -6.68 -8.55
C LEU A 100 -22.37 -8.19 -8.80
N GLN A 101 -21.38 -8.97 -8.33
CA GLN A 101 -21.43 -10.43 -8.38
C GLN A 101 -22.61 -10.99 -7.58
N ARG A 102 -22.89 -10.43 -6.40
CA ARG A 102 -24.07 -10.79 -5.60
C ARG A 102 -25.39 -10.45 -6.31
N GLN A 103 -25.46 -9.32 -7.01
CA GLN A 103 -26.62 -8.96 -7.84
C GLN A 103 -26.79 -9.94 -9.00
N LEU A 104 -25.70 -10.34 -9.66
CA LEU A 104 -25.73 -11.30 -10.76
C LEU A 104 -26.20 -12.70 -10.32
N ALA A 105 -25.87 -13.09 -9.09
CA ALA A 105 -26.31 -14.36 -8.50
C ALA A 105 -27.82 -14.41 -8.22
N ASN A 106 -28.53 -13.26 -8.23
CA ASN A 106 -29.97 -13.24 -8.06
C ASN A 106 -30.66 -13.81 -9.31
N GLN A 107 -31.42 -14.88 -9.13
CA GLN A 107 -32.14 -15.54 -10.22
C GLN A 107 -33.41 -14.80 -10.66
N ALA A 108 -33.95 -13.91 -9.82
CA ALA A 108 -35.13 -13.11 -10.14
C ALA A 108 -34.82 -11.87 -11.00
N LEU A 109 -33.56 -11.66 -11.39
CA LEU A 109 -33.15 -10.52 -12.20
C LEU A 109 -33.69 -10.64 -13.64
N SER A 110 -34.17 -9.54 -14.20
CA SER A 110 -34.57 -9.50 -15.61
C SER A 110 -33.35 -9.74 -16.52
N LYS A 111 -33.58 -10.17 -17.77
CA LYS A 111 -32.50 -10.39 -18.74
C LYS A 111 -31.72 -9.10 -19.03
N GLU A 112 -32.41 -7.96 -19.10
CA GLU A 112 -31.81 -6.66 -19.36
C GLU A 112 -30.98 -6.17 -18.17
N ASP A 113 -31.52 -6.27 -16.96
CA ASP A 113 -30.80 -5.94 -15.73
C ASP A 113 -29.57 -6.83 -15.54
N ARG A 114 -29.69 -8.11 -15.87
CA ARG A 114 -28.56 -9.05 -15.84
C ARG A 114 -27.44 -8.59 -16.77
N ARG A 115 -27.78 -8.24 -18.02
CA ARG A 115 -26.79 -7.73 -18.99
C ARG A 115 -26.15 -6.42 -18.51
N MET A 116 -26.91 -5.51 -17.92
CA MET A 116 -26.37 -4.29 -17.32
C MET A 116 -25.38 -4.58 -16.18
N VAL A 117 -25.70 -5.54 -15.30
CA VAL A 117 -24.82 -5.94 -14.20
C VAL A 117 -23.54 -6.58 -14.74
N GLU A 118 -23.63 -7.44 -15.76
CA GLU A 118 -22.47 -8.05 -16.41
C GLU A 118 -21.53 -6.99 -16.99
N VAL A 119 -22.06 -5.97 -17.69
CA VAL A 119 -21.25 -4.86 -18.24
C VAL A 119 -20.53 -4.12 -17.11
N LYS A 120 -21.25 -3.79 -16.03
CA LYS A 120 -20.66 -3.12 -14.86
C LYS A 120 -19.54 -3.93 -14.21
N ILE A 121 -19.67 -5.26 -14.19
CA ILE A 121 -18.60 -6.15 -13.69
C ILE A 121 -17.36 -6.04 -14.56
N VAL A 122 -17.52 -6.08 -15.90
CA VAL A 122 -16.40 -5.96 -16.83
C VAL A 122 -15.72 -4.60 -16.72
N GLU A 123 -16.49 -3.51 -16.62
CA GLU A 123 -15.95 -2.16 -16.41
C GLU A 123 -15.17 -2.04 -15.09
N ALA A 124 -15.71 -2.61 -14.00
CA ALA A 124 -15.05 -2.62 -12.70
C ALA A 124 -13.72 -3.39 -12.76
N LEU A 125 -13.70 -4.55 -13.42
CA LEU A 125 -12.50 -5.36 -13.62
C LEU A 125 -11.46 -4.65 -14.49
N LYS A 126 -11.88 -4.04 -15.61
CA LYS A 126 -11.01 -3.23 -16.46
C LYS A 126 -10.35 -2.11 -15.67
N GLY A 127 -11.12 -1.39 -14.86
CA GLY A 127 -10.61 -0.32 -14.00
C GLY A 127 -9.64 -0.86 -12.93
N MET A 128 -9.90 -2.04 -12.37
CA MET A 128 -9.03 -2.69 -11.40
C MET A 128 -7.70 -3.12 -12.02
N TYR A 129 -7.73 -3.81 -13.16
CA TYR A 129 -6.52 -4.25 -13.86
C TYR A 129 -5.69 -3.08 -14.37
N LYS A 130 -6.34 -2.01 -14.86
CA LYS A 130 -5.63 -0.77 -15.23
C LYS A 130 -4.87 -0.18 -14.04
N ARG A 131 -5.53 -0.06 -12.87
CA ARG A 131 -4.88 0.43 -11.64
C ARG A 131 -3.73 -0.48 -11.18
N GLN A 132 -3.87 -1.78 -11.31
CA GLN A 132 -2.81 -2.74 -10.99
C GLN A 132 -1.60 -2.56 -11.93
N GLN A 133 -1.83 -2.40 -13.23
CA GLN A 133 -0.76 -2.14 -14.20
C GLN A 133 -0.07 -0.80 -13.94
N GLU A 134 -0.84 0.26 -13.67
CA GLU A 134 -0.31 1.58 -13.32
C GLU A 134 0.53 1.53 -12.04
N ALA A 135 0.10 0.80 -11.01
CA ALA A 135 0.87 0.62 -9.78
C ALA A 135 2.24 -0.01 -10.05
N LEU A 136 2.29 -1.09 -10.83
CA LEU A 136 3.56 -1.75 -11.18
C LEU A 136 4.49 -0.86 -12.00
N ILE A 137 3.94 -0.05 -12.91
CA ILE A 137 4.71 0.93 -13.69
C ILE A 137 5.27 2.02 -12.77
N ASN A 138 4.46 2.53 -11.84
CA ASN A 138 4.90 3.55 -10.88
C ASN A 138 5.99 3.02 -9.95
N GLU A 139 5.86 1.78 -9.46
CA GLU A 139 6.92 1.13 -8.69
C GLU A 139 8.22 1.01 -9.50
N GLU A 140 8.13 0.71 -10.80
CA GLU A 140 9.33 0.63 -11.65
C GLU A 140 9.97 1.99 -11.90
N ILE A 141 9.16 3.05 -12.00
CA ILE A 141 9.66 4.44 -12.05
C ILE A 141 10.40 4.79 -10.75
N GLU A 142 9.86 4.41 -9.59
CA GLU A 142 10.55 4.62 -8.31
C GLU A 142 11.85 3.83 -8.22
N ARG A 143 11.88 2.58 -8.73
CA ARG A 143 13.12 1.78 -8.81
C ARG A 143 14.14 2.44 -9.74
N GLU A 144 13.75 2.94 -10.91
CA GLU A 144 14.65 3.67 -11.81
C GLU A 144 15.21 4.94 -11.15
N HIS A 145 14.37 5.69 -10.41
CA HIS A 145 14.84 6.86 -9.68
C HIS A 145 15.90 6.49 -8.64
N LYS A 146 15.68 5.40 -7.87
CA LYS A 146 16.66 4.87 -6.91
C LYS A 146 17.96 4.46 -7.63
N ARG A 147 17.86 3.73 -8.75
CA ARG A 147 19.02 3.32 -9.56
C ARG A 147 19.83 4.51 -10.07
N TYR A 148 19.15 5.57 -10.52
CA TYR A 148 19.81 6.81 -10.95
C TYR A 148 20.59 7.46 -9.80
N ILE A 149 19.99 7.56 -8.62
CA ILE A 149 20.68 8.07 -7.42
C ILE A 149 21.89 7.20 -7.09
N THR A 150 21.73 5.87 -7.04
CA THR A 150 22.82 4.93 -6.73
C THR A 150 23.98 5.05 -7.73
N MET A 151 23.70 5.16 -9.03
CA MET A 151 24.71 5.39 -10.07
C MET A 151 25.45 6.73 -9.89
N GLY A 152 24.75 7.77 -9.44
CA GLY A 152 25.33 9.09 -9.18
C GLY A 152 26.24 9.12 -7.95
N LEU A 153 25.92 8.32 -6.93
CA LEU A 153 26.72 8.21 -5.69
C LEU A 153 27.99 7.37 -5.87
N GLU A 154 27.97 6.40 -6.78
CA GLU A 154 29.15 5.57 -7.06
C GLU A 154 30.29 6.40 -7.68
N LYS A 155 31.47 6.35 -7.07
CA LYS A 155 32.65 7.12 -7.52
C LYS A 155 33.56 6.30 -8.42
N SER A 156 33.61 4.98 -8.23
CA SER A 156 34.50 4.09 -8.99
C SER A 156 33.94 3.79 -10.38
N ILE A 157 34.80 3.87 -11.40
CA ILE A 157 34.44 3.47 -12.78
C ILE A 157 34.07 1.98 -12.82
N MET A 158 34.81 1.13 -12.09
CA MET A 158 34.52 -0.30 -12.00
C MET A 158 33.22 -0.57 -11.23
N GLY A 159 32.97 0.20 -10.16
CA GLY A 159 31.71 0.14 -9.40
C GLY A 159 30.51 0.47 -10.28
N LYS A 160 30.58 1.56 -11.06
CA LYS A 160 29.55 1.95 -12.03
C LYS A 160 29.30 0.87 -13.08
N ALA A 161 30.35 0.24 -13.60
CA ALA A 161 30.21 -0.83 -14.58
C ALA A 161 29.52 -2.08 -13.98
N ARG A 162 29.82 -2.42 -12.71
CA ARG A 162 29.14 -3.52 -12.00
C ARG A 162 27.67 -3.20 -11.76
N LEU A 163 27.36 -2.02 -11.21
CA LEU A 163 25.99 -1.57 -10.96
C LEU A 163 25.16 -1.51 -12.25
N LYS A 164 25.74 -1.01 -13.34
CA LYS A 164 25.06 -0.97 -14.64
C LYS A 164 24.62 -2.37 -15.09
N ARG A 165 25.51 -3.37 -15.02
CA ARG A 165 25.17 -4.75 -15.39
C ARG A 165 24.07 -5.33 -14.50
N GLN A 166 24.15 -5.10 -13.19
CA GLN A 166 23.12 -5.53 -12.25
C GLN A 166 21.76 -4.89 -12.59
N PHE A 167 21.74 -3.58 -12.79
CA PHE A 167 20.52 -2.84 -13.12
C PHE A 167 19.92 -3.24 -14.47
N ASP A 168 20.74 -3.59 -15.46
CA ASP A 168 20.27 -4.09 -16.75
C ASP A 168 19.58 -5.46 -16.60
N VAL A 169 20.09 -6.34 -15.75
CA VAL A 169 19.44 -7.61 -15.39
C VAL A 169 18.12 -7.36 -14.67
N ASP A 170 18.12 -6.50 -13.65
CA ASP A 170 16.92 -6.18 -12.86
C ASP A 170 15.82 -5.55 -13.73
N ARG A 171 16.18 -4.64 -14.65
CA ARG A 171 15.25 -4.08 -15.64
C ARG A 171 14.62 -5.14 -16.52
N GLY A 172 15.44 -6.06 -17.05
CA GLY A 172 14.95 -7.16 -17.86
C GLY A 172 13.95 -8.03 -17.10
N HIS A 173 14.26 -8.32 -15.83
CA HIS A 173 13.39 -9.09 -14.95
C HIS A 173 12.05 -8.38 -14.67
N HIS A 174 12.07 -7.14 -14.20
CA HIS A 174 10.85 -6.40 -13.87
C HIS A 174 10.00 -6.06 -15.09
N ARG A 175 10.62 -5.71 -16.22
CA ARG A 175 9.90 -5.53 -17.48
C ARG A 175 9.17 -6.82 -17.90
N SER A 176 9.83 -7.96 -17.77
CA SER A 176 9.21 -9.25 -18.07
C SER A 176 8.06 -9.57 -17.11
N GLN A 177 8.18 -9.24 -15.83
CA GLN A 177 7.09 -9.42 -14.85
C GLN A 177 5.89 -8.52 -15.18
N ILE A 178 6.13 -7.25 -15.51
CA ILE A 178 5.07 -6.30 -15.87
C ILE A 178 4.30 -6.80 -17.10
N GLU A 179 5.00 -7.26 -18.14
CA GLU A 179 4.34 -7.79 -19.34
C GLU A 179 3.55 -9.08 -19.05
N ARG A 180 4.08 -10.01 -18.24
CA ARG A 180 3.33 -11.21 -17.83
C ARG A 180 2.03 -10.85 -17.11
N ILE A 181 2.11 -9.95 -16.13
CA ILE A 181 0.91 -9.53 -15.37
C ILE A 181 -0.08 -8.81 -16.30
N ARG A 182 0.41 -8.01 -17.24
CA ARG A 182 -0.43 -7.36 -18.25
C ARG A 182 -1.16 -8.38 -19.12
N GLU A 183 -0.47 -9.41 -19.60
CA GLU A 183 -1.04 -10.51 -20.37
C GLU A 183 -2.06 -11.29 -19.55
N GLU A 184 -1.76 -11.63 -18.30
CA GLU A 184 -2.67 -12.31 -17.37
C GLU A 184 -3.97 -11.50 -17.15
N CYS A 185 -3.86 -10.19 -16.93
CA CYS A 185 -5.00 -9.30 -16.80
C CYS A 185 -5.85 -9.23 -18.08
N ASN A 186 -5.20 -9.21 -19.25
CA ASN A 186 -5.91 -9.18 -20.53
C ASN A 186 -6.64 -10.51 -20.78
N MET A 187 -5.98 -11.63 -20.48
CA MET A 187 -6.55 -12.98 -20.62
C MET A 187 -7.71 -13.19 -19.66
N SER A 188 -7.59 -12.77 -18.40
CA SER A 188 -8.69 -12.88 -17.43
C SER A 188 -9.88 -12.02 -17.84
N LEU A 189 -9.65 -10.80 -18.35
CA LEU A 189 -10.70 -9.93 -18.85
C LEU A 189 -11.40 -10.54 -20.07
N ALA A 190 -10.62 -11.06 -21.03
CA ALA A 190 -11.16 -11.73 -22.21
C ALA A 190 -12.01 -12.96 -21.83
N ALA A 191 -11.53 -13.81 -20.92
CA ALA A 191 -12.27 -14.97 -20.44
C ALA A 191 -13.63 -14.59 -19.82
N ILE A 192 -13.67 -13.49 -19.05
CA ILE A 192 -14.91 -12.99 -18.45
C ILE A 192 -15.86 -12.41 -19.51
N MET A 193 -15.33 -11.67 -20.48
CA MET A 193 -16.12 -11.16 -21.59
C MET A 193 -16.69 -12.31 -22.46
N THR A 194 -15.94 -13.39 -22.67
CA THR A 194 -16.44 -14.61 -23.32
C THR A 194 -17.55 -15.26 -22.50
N LYS A 195 -17.38 -15.39 -21.17
CA LYS A 195 -18.40 -15.95 -20.26
C LYS A 195 -19.72 -15.19 -20.34
N PHE A 196 -19.67 -13.87 -20.50
CA PHE A 196 -20.85 -13.02 -20.66
C PHE A 196 -21.31 -12.84 -22.11
N ASN A 197 -20.74 -13.59 -23.06
CA ASN A 197 -21.05 -13.48 -24.50
C ASN A 197 -20.93 -12.04 -25.04
N MET A 198 -19.96 -11.27 -24.55
CA MET A 198 -19.74 -9.87 -24.96
C MET A 198 -18.80 -9.71 -26.16
N LEU A 199 -18.18 -10.80 -26.63
CA LEU A 199 -17.23 -10.82 -27.74
C LEU A 199 -17.83 -11.39 -29.05
N ARG A 200 -19.16 -11.47 -29.13
CA ARG A 200 -19.87 -11.87 -30.36
C ARG A 200 -20.28 -10.68 -31.19
#